data_AF-A0A7R9PHC0-F1
#
_entry.id   AF-A0A7R9PHC0-F1
#
_cell.length_a   1.000
_cell.length_b   1.000
_cell.length_c   1.000
_cell.angle_alpha   90.00
_cell.angle_beta   90.00
_cell.angle_gamma   90.00
#
_symmetry.space_group_name_H-M   'P 1'
#
loop_
_entity.id
_entity.type
_entity.pdbx_description
1 polymer ?
#
loop_
_entity_poly.entity_id
_entity_poly.type
_entity_poly.pdbx_seq_one_letter_code
_entity_poly.pdbx_strand_id
1 'polypeptide(L)'
;MVCLLLIMLPDTDYKEALTQAFVLHYSRISMMLERSTDPDTLSNRVVHVSVQLFSNESLAFRMAENLNLLHVMVISLKYMMGKILIQNTLHDADKNFHYVVDCGRQVMKEHCYWPLVSDLNNVLSHRPVAVKFMSDDNLLEMWFTFLAMFQGMNVNQREMTQHVEYEPNTYYAAFSAELEASAYPMWALVSHLIDSSSIDLTKRVLTSCLIALQDWLDAINFTHSHMNDSMQVSFHLPLHRYFSVFMCQAIKHQGLSLQEILPPRDVLTLIMMHPLRVQISLTPLGVSDEFMQPGQSMRDRRCGIL
;
A
#
# COMPACT_ATOMS: atom_id res chain seq x y z
N MET A 1 -34.56 4.31 -1.08
CA MET A 1 -34.18 2.92 -1.47
C MET A 1 -32.97 2.41 -0.67
N VAL A 2 -31.85 3.14 -0.59
CA VAL A 2 -30.67 2.75 0.22
C VAL A 2 -31.02 2.45 1.69
N CYS A 3 -31.84 3.31 2.33
CA CYS A 3 -32.28 3.06 3.71
C CYS A 3 -33.15 1.79 3.84
N LEU A 4 -33.98 1.46 2.85
CA LEU A 4 -34.83 0.26 2.90
C LEU A 4 -33.99 -1.02 2.87
N LEU A 5 -33.00 -1.07 1.97
CA LEU A 5 -32.09 -2.22 1.85
C LEU A 5 -31.24 -2.41 3.10
N LEU A 6 -30.84 -1.32 3.76
CA LEU A 6 -30.07 -1.39 5.02
C LEU A 6 -30.95 -1.73 6.23
N ILE A 7 -32.22 -1.34 6.24
CA ILE A 7 -33.17 -1.69 7.32
C ILE A 7 -33.44 -3.20 7.38
N MET A 8 -33.31 -3.91 6.27
CA MET A 8 -33.52 -5.37 6.19
C MET A 8 -32.31 -6.19 6.67
N LEU A 9 -31.17 -5.56 6.99
CA LEU A 9 -29.96 -6.26 7.44
C LEU A 9 -30.08 -7.10 8.73
N PRO A 10 -31.06 -6.88 9.65
CA PRO A 10 -31.30 -7.81 10.75
C PRO A 10 -31.74 -9.21 10.29
N ASP A 11 -32.30 -9.34 9.09
CA ASP A 11 -32.56 -10.64 8.47
C ASP A 11 -31.25 -11.23 7.92
N THR A 12 -30.87 -12.39 8.42
CA THR A 12 -29.57 -13.01 8.13
C THR A 12 -29.45 -13.49 6.69
N ASP A 13 -30.52 -14.06 6.14
CA ASP A 13 -30.53 -14.61 4.78
C ASP A 13 -30.44 -13.47 3.76
N TYR A 14 -31.19 -12.40 4.01
CA TYR A 14 -31.10 -11.18 3.23
C TYR A 14 -29.73 -10.53 3.34
N LYS A 15 -29.15 -10.41 4.55
CA LYS A 15 -27.81 -9.83 4.73
C LYS A 15 -26.76 -10.62 3.94
N GLU A 16 -26.83 -11.94 3.98
CA GLU A 16 -25.93 -12.80 3.22
C GLU A 16 -26.12 -12.61 1.71
N ALA A 17 -27.36 -12.67 1.20
CA ALA A 17 -27.65 -12.48 -0.21
C ALA A 17 -27.21 -11.09 -0.72
N LEU A 18 -27.46 -10.03 0.06
CA LEU A 18 -27.03 -8.68 -0.27
C LEU A 18 -25.51 -8.56 -0.29
N THR A 19 -24.82 -9.19 0.67
CA THR A 19 -23.36 -9.21 0.72
C THR A 19 -22.79 -9.92 -0.49
N GLN A 20 -23.31 -11.09 -0.85
CA GLN A 20 -22.89 -11.81 -2.06
C GLN A 20 -23.09 -10.95 -3.32
N ALA A 21 -24.26 -10.32 -3.46
CA ALA A 21 -24.52 -9.42 -4.58
C ALA A 21 -23.54 -8.24 -4.61
N PHE A 22 -23.20 -7.67 -3.46
CA PHE A 22 -22.23 -6.59 -3.34
C PHE A 22 -20.84 -7.03 -3.81
N VAL A 23 -20.37 -8.22 -3.39
CA VAL A 23 -19.08 -8.80 -3.84
C VAL A 23 -19.05 -9.01 -5.35
N LEU A 24 -20.12 -9.59 -5.92
CA LEU A 24 -20.22 -9.83 -7.36
C LEU A 24 -20.21 -8.55 -8.20
N HIS A 25 -20.58 -7.40 -7.60
CA HIS A 25 -20.63 -6.11 -8.28
C HIS A 25 -19.48 -5.16 -7.88
N TYR A 26 -18.55 -5.63 -7.05
CA TYR A 26 -17.50 -4.79 -6.45
C TYR A 26 -16.63 -4.08 -7.49
N SER A 27 -16.27 -4.76 -8.58
CA SER A 27 -15.50 -4.15 -9.67
C SER A 27 -16.25 -2.99 -10.36
N ARG A 28 -17.59 -3.06 -10.43
CA ARG A 28 -18.41 -1.96 -10.96
C ARG A 28 -18.43 -0.76 -10.02
N ILE A 29 -18.37 -1.00 -8.70
CA ILE A 29 -18.25 0.07 -7.70
C ILE A 29 -16.94 0.83 -7.91
N SER A 30 -15.83 0.12 -8.11
CA SER A 30 -14.53 0.72 -8.48
C SER A 30 -14.64 1.63 -9.71
N MET A 31 -15.25 1.13 -10.78
CA MET A 31 -15.45 1.90 -12.02
C MET A 31 -16.36 3.13 -11.83
N MET A 32 -17.36 3.04 -10.94
CA MET A 32 -18.24 4.16 -10.64
C MET A 32 -17.54 5.24 -9.82
N LEU A 33 -16.72 4.86 -8.84
CA LEU A 33 -15.92 5.78 -8.03
C LEU A 33 -14.90 6.55 -8.89
N GLU A 34 -14.20 5.84 -9.77
CA GLU A 34 -13.23 6.42 -10.72
C GLU A 34 -13.87 7.50 -11.61
N ARG A 35 -15.13 7.30 -12.03
CA ARG A 35 -15.84 8.17 -12.98
C ARG A 35 -16.77 9.18 -12.30
N SER A 36 -16.76 9.24 -10.98
CA SER A 36 -17.71 10.09 -10.24
C SER A 36 -17.39 11.57 -10.43
N THR A 37 -18.41 12.37 -10.69
CA THR A 37 -18.33 13.84 -10.64
C THR A 37 -18.48 14.36 -9.21
N ASP A 38 -18.90 13.50 -8.28
CA ASP A 38 -19.02 13.77 -6.84
C ASP A 38 -18.43 12.59 -6.05
N PRO A 39 -17.08 12.47 -6.00
CA PRO A 39 -16.41 11.34 -5.35
C PRO A 39 -16.73 11.27 -3.86
N ASP A 40 -16.76 12.38 -3.14
CA ASP A 40 -16.96 12.41 -1.69
C ASP A 40 -18.30 11.79 -1.28
N THR A 41 -19.41 12.22 -1.90
CA THR A 41 -20.74 11.69 -1.55
C THR A 41 -20.84 10.20 -1.89
N LEU A 42 -20.31 9.79 -3.05
CA LEU A 42 -20.35 8.39 -3.48
C LEU A 42 -19.49 7.51 -2.56
N SER A 43 -18.27 7.94 -2.25
CA SER A 43 -17.34 7.26 -1.34
C SER A 43 -17.95 7.01 0.02
N ASN A 44 -18.54 8.05 0.64
CA ASN A 44 -19.19 7.92 1.94
C ASN A 44 -20.34 6.90 1.91
N ARG A 45 -21.16 6.90 0.85
CA ARG A 45 -22.27 5.93 0.72
C ARG A 45 -21.78 4.51 0.55
N VAL A 46 -20.73 4.30 -0.26
CA VAL A 46 -20.13 2.98 -0.45
C VAL A 46 -19.63 2.45 0.89
N VAL A 47 -18.83 3.23 1.62
CA VAL A 47 -18.28 2.84 2.93
C VAL A 47 -19.38 2.58 3.97
N HIS A 48 -20.43 3.41 4.00
CA HIS A 48 -21.54 3.17 4.92
C HIS A 48 -22.26 1.85 4.65
N VAL A 49 -22.38 1.42 3.39
CA VAL A 49 -22.97 0.12 3.05
C VAL A 49 -21.98 -1.00 3.38
N SER A 50 -20.74 -0.91 2.91
CA SER A 50 -19.76 -1.99 3.01
C SER A 50 -19.35 -2.29 4.45
N VAL A 51 -19.25 -1.29 5.33
CA VAL A 51 -19.02 -1.50 6.77
C VAL A 51 -20.12 -2.38 7.36
N GLN A 52 -21.39 -2.15 7.03
CA GLN A 52 -22.49 -2.96 7.54
C GLN A 52 -22.44 -4.43 7.07
N LEU A 53 -21.91 -4.66 5.87
CA LEU A 53 -21.79 -5.99 5.27
C LEU A 53 -20.56 -6.75 5.81
N PHE A 54 -19.39 -6.09 5.84
CA PHE A 54 -18.10 -6.73 6.12
C PHE A 54 -17.65 -6.69 7.59
N SER A 55 -18.37 -6.02 8.49
CA SER A 55 -18.00 -6.00 9.92
C SER A 55 -18.23 -7.34 10.64
N ASN A 56 -18.98 -8.27 10.05
CA ASN A 56 -19.17 -9.60 10.62
C ASN A 56 -18.06 -10.55 10.12
N GLU A 57 -17.18 -10.99 11.02
CA GLU A 57 -16.06 -11.89 10.71
C GLU A 57 -16.50 -13.14 9.93
N SER A 58 -17.52 -13.84 10.42
CA SER A 58 -17.96 -15.10 9.82
C SER A 58 -18.46 -14.92 8.38
N LEU A 59 -19.18 -13.83 8.12
CA LEU A 59 -19.69 -13.50 6.80
C LEU A 59 -18.56 -13.02 5.88
N ALA A 60 -17.68 -12.13 6.35
CA ALA A 60 -16.52 -11.68 5.59
C ALA A 60 -15.62 -12.85 5.18
N PHE A 61 -15.38 -13.79 6.11
CA PHE A 61 -14.62 -15.00 5.83
C PHE A 61 -15.32 -15.92 4.82
N ARG A 62 -16.65 -16.14 4.93
CA ARG A 62 -17.42 -16.87 3.91
C ARG A 62 -17.33 -16.21 2.53
N MET A 63 -17.36 -14.89 2.44
CA MET A 63 -17.21 -14.17 1.17
C MET A 63 -15.80 -14.32 0.60
N ALA A 64 -14.78 -14.31 1.47
CA ALA A 64 -13.40 -14.55 1.06
C ALA A 64 -13.20 -15.98 0.53
N GLU A 65 -13.79 -16.99 1.17
CA GLU A 65 -13.74 -18.40 0.74
C GLU A 65 -14.55 -18.67 -0.53
N ASN A 66 -15.82 -18.24 -0.57
CA ASN A 66 -16.76 -18.70 -1.59
C ASN A 66 -16.82 -17.79 -2.82
N LEU A 67 -16.49 -16.51 -2.67
CA LEU A 67 -16.59 -15.50 -3.73
C LEU A 67 -15.26 -14.79 -4.01
N ASN A 68 -14.15 -15.29 -3.46
CA ASN A 68 -12.81 -14.73 -3.65
C ASN A 68 -12.75 -13.22 -3.31
N LEU A 69 -13.44 -12.78 -2.25
CA LEU A 69 -13.57 -11.36 -1.89
C LEU A 69 -12.24 -10.61 -1.92
N LEU A 70 -11.19 -11.18 -1.34
CA LEU A 70 -9.87 -10.55 -1.28
C LEU A 70 -9.26 -10.33 -2.68
N HIS A 71 -9.40 -11.31 -3.58
CA HIS A 71 -8.93 -11.16 -4.96
C HIS A 71 -9.72 -10.08 -5.67
N VAL A 72 -11.05 -10.07 -5.51
CA VAL A 72 -11.92 -9.07 -6.12
C VAL A 72 -11.54 -7.65 -5.66
N MET A 73 -11.27 -7.47 -4.37
CA MET A 73 -10.83 -6.18 -3.81
C MET A 73 -9.47 -5.74 -4.37
N VAL A 74 -8.46 -6.62 -4.34
CA VAL A 74 -7.10 -6.31 -4.83
C VAL A 74 -7.10 -6.05 -6.34
N ILE A 75 -7.81 -6.85 -7.14
CA ILE A 75 -7.97 -6.63 -8.59
C ILE A 75 -8.65 -5.29 -8.87
N SER A 76 -9.66 -4.93 -8.08
CA SER A 76 -10.39 -3.67 -8.26
C SER A 76 -9.53 -2.44 -7.96
N LEU A 77 -8.69 -2.51 -6.93
CA LEU A 77 -7.69 -1.49 -6.61
C LEU A 77 -6.61 -1.41 -7.70
N LYS A 78 -6.04 -2.56 -8.08
CA LYS A 78 -5.02 -2.66 -9.14
C LYS A 78 -5.52 -2.13 -10.47
N TYR A 79 -6.77 -2.40 -10.83
CA TYR A 79 -7.38 -1.89 -12.05
C TYR A 79 -7.54 -0.36 -12.03
N MET A 80 -7.99 0.20 -10.90
CA MET A 80 -8.13 1.64 -10.73
C MET A 80 -6.78 2.36 -10.86
N MET A 81 -5.74 1.86 -10.19
CA MET A 81 -4.38 2.42 -10.25
C MET A 81 -3.71 2.20 -11.61
N GLY A 82 -3.93 1.04 -12.23
CA GLY A 82 -3.36 0.68 -13.52
C GLY A 82 -3.72 1.64 -14.66
N LYS A 83 -4.85 2.36 -14.56
CA LYS A 83 -5.28 3.35 -15.56
C LYS A 83 -4.57 4.69 -15.49
N ILE A 84 -3.94 4.98 -14.36
CA ILE A 84 -3.29 6.27 -14.09
C ILE A 84 -1.76 6.13 -14.02
N LEU A 85 -1.21 5.03 -14.57
CA LEU A 85 0.22 4.81 -14.57
C LEU A 85 0.93 5.78 -15.54
N ILE A 86 2.05 6.31 -15.08
CA ILE A 86 3.03 7.09 -15.84
C ILE A 86 4.40 6.44 -15.70
N GLN A 87 5.27 6.64 -16.70
CA GLN A 87 6.63 6.11 -16.65
C GLN A 87 7.38 6.75 -15.48
N ASN A 88 8.08 5.92 -14.72
CA ASN A 88 8.92 6.37 -13.63
C ASN A 88 10.18 7.06 -14.16
N THR A 89 10.60 8.12 -13.49
CA THR A 89 11.74 8.94 -13.91
C THR A 89 12.94 8.81 -12.99
N LEU A 90 12.90 7.91 -12.01
CA LEU A 90 14.02 7.67 -11.09
C LEU A 90 15.20 7.08 -11.86
N HIS A 91 16.42 7.55 -11.59
CA HIS A 91 17.63 7.09 -12.24
C HIS A 91 17.66 7.34 -13.76
N ASP A 92 18.23 6.40 -14.52
CA ASP A 92 18.41 6.52 -15.97
C ASP A 92 17.07 6.22 -16.68
N ALA A 93 16.35 7.27 -17.08
CA ALA A 93 15.02 7.16 -17.70
C ALA A 93 15.02 6.30 -18.99
N ASP A 94 16.14 6.23 -19.72
CA ASP A 94 16.24 5.41 -20.94
C ASP A 94 16.34 3.91 -20.63
N LYS A 95 16.73 3.56 -19.41
CA LYS A 95 16.84 2.17 -18.92
C LYS A 95 15.77 1.81 -17.90
N ASN A 96 14.99 2.79 -17.45
CA ASN A 96 13.90 2.62 -16.51
C ASN A 96 12.61 2.26 -17.26
N PHE A 97 12.10 1.06 -16.99
CA PHE A 97 10.83 0.57 -17.52
C PHE A 97 9.75 0.41 -16.45
N HIS A 98 10.00 0.92 -15.23
CA HIS A 98 9.04 0.94 -14.14
C HIS A 98 7.94 1.98 -14.38
N TYR A 99 6.73 1.67 -13.92
CA TYR A 99 5.57 2.56 -14.01
C TYR A 99 4.98 2.79 -12.63
N VAL A 100 4.60 4.04 -12.36
CA VAL A 100 4.06 4.47 -11.06
C VAL A 100 2.77 5.24 -11.24
N VAL A 101 1.96 5.32 -10.18
CA VAL A 101 0.72 6.10 -10.19
C VAL A 101 0.98 7.60 -10.37
N ASP A 102 0.21 8.22 -11.25
CA ASP A 102 0.19 9.68 -11.44
C ASP A 102 -0.62 10.33 -10.32
N CYS A 103 0.10 10.90 -9.35
CA CYS A 103 -0.47 11.59 -8.19
C CYS A 103 -1.24 12.87 -8.56
N GLY A 104 -1.12 13.35 -9.81
CA GLY A 104 -1.89 14.48 -10.34
C GLY A 104 -3.31 14.13 -10.80
N ARG A 105 -3.64 12.84 -10.92
CA ARG A 105 -4.97 12.40 -11.38
C ARG A 105 -6.05 12.55 -10.32
N GLN A 106 -7.27 12.77 -10.78
CA GLN A 106 -8.46 12.92 -9.92
C GLN A 106 -8.60 11.75 -8.93
N VAL A 107 -8.37 10.51 -9.41
CA VAL A 107 -8.42 9.31 -8.56
C VAL A 107 -7.54 9.43 -7.30
N MET A 108 -6.36 10.04 -7.44
CA MET A 108 -5.41 10.25 -6.34
C MET A 108 -5.77 11.49 -5.53
N LYS A 109 -6.03 12.62 -6.19
CA LYS A 109 -6.31 13.90 -5.53
C LYS A 109 -7.61 13.91 -4.72
N GLU A 110 -8.66 13.29 -5.27
CA GLU A 110 -10.01 13.23 -4.68
C GLU A 110 -10.23 11.92 -3.90
N HIS A 111 -9.17 11.15 -3.62
CA HIS A 111 -9.22 9.93 -2.80
C HIS A 111 -10.27 8.89 -3.27
N CYS A 112 -10.51 8.78 -4.59
CA CYS A 112 -11.56 7.89 -5.12
C CYS A 112 -11.31 6.40 -4.80
N TYR A 113 -10.07 6.03 -4.50
CA TYR A 113 -9.68 4.67 -4.12
C TYR A 113 -10.01 4.32 -2.67
N TRP A 114 -10.21 5.33 -1.82
CA TRP A 114 -10.30 5.17 -0.37
C TRP A 114 -11.40 4.21 0.09
N PRO A 115 -12.61 4.17 -0.52
CA PRO A 115 -13.63 3.19 -0.13
C PRO A 115 -13.16 1.74 -0.26
N LEU A 116 -12.40 1.43 -1.31
CA LEU A 116 -11.89 0.07 -1.54
C LEU A 116 -10.81 -0.30 -0.52
N VAL A 117 -9.93 0.66 -0.21
CA VAL A 117 -8.89 0.50 0.81
C VAL A 117 -9.50 0.35 2.21
N SER A 118 -10.54 1.13 2.51
CA SER A 118 -11.29 1.04 3.77
C SER A 118 -11.92 -0.34 3.95
N ASP A 119 -12.58 -0.85 2.90
CA ASP A 119 -13.15 -2.20 2.90
C ASP A 119 -12.10 -3.28 3.10
N LEU A 120 -10.98 -3.19 2.40
CA LEU A 120 -9.86 -4.13 2.53
C LEU A 120 -9.33 -4.14 3.96
N ASN A 121 -9.06 -2.96 4.54
CA ASN A 121 -8.60 -2.85 5.93
C ASN A 121 -9.63 -3.42 6.92
N ASN A 122 -10.93 -3.18 6.69
CA ASN A 122 -11.99 -3.73 7.52
C ASN A 122 -11.97 -5.27 7.50
N VAL A 123 -11.90 -5.89 6.32
CA VAL A 123 -11.88 -7.36 6.24
C VAL A 123 -10.57 -7.95 6.78
N LEU A 124 -9.43 -7.28 6.58
CA LEU A 124 -8.13 -7.70 7.12
C LEU A 124 -8.03 -7.53 8.64
N SER A 125 -8.92 -6.76 9.28
CA SER A 125 -9.00 -6.71 10.74
C SER A 125 -9.44 -8.05 11.36
N HIS A 126 -10.11 -8.91 10.58
CA HIS A 126 -10.53 -10.24 11.02
C HIS A 126 -9.42 -11.27 10.78
N ARG A 127 -9.01 -11.97 11.84
CA ARG A 127 -7.87 -12.91 11.78
C ARG A 127 -8.02 -14.00 10.71
N PRO A 128 -9.17 -14.70 10.57
CA PRO A 128 -9.31 -15.75 9.55
C PRO A 128 -9.11 -15.22 8.13
N VAL A 129 -9.54 -13.99 7.86
CA VAL A 129 -9.40 -13.33 6.56
C VAL A 129 -7.96 -12.92 6.30
N ALA A 130 -7.27 -12.34 7.29
CA ALA A 130 -5.85 -11.97 7.17
C ALA A 130 -4.96 -13.21 6.98
N VAL A 131 -5.23 -14.31 7.69
CA VAL A 131 -4.53 -15.58 7.50
C VAL A 131 -4.75 -16.09 6.07
N LYS A 132 -5.99 -16.06 5.56
CA LYS A 132 -6.28 -16.44 4.18
C LYS A 132 -5.52 -15.56 3.18
N PHE A 133 -5.43 -14.25 3.42
CA PHE A 133 -4.67 -13.33 2.59
C PHE A 133 -3.19 -13.73 2.49
N MET A 134 -2.54 -13.97 3.64
CA MET A 134 -1.11 -14.32 3.69
C MET A 134 -0.79 -15.77 3.30
N SER A 135 -1.79 -16.63 3.25
CA SER A 135 -1.62 -18.05 2.85
C SER A 135 -1.76 -18.27 1.34
N ASP A 136 -2.22 -17.26 0.60
CA ASP A 136 -2.50 -17.35 -0.83
C ASP A 136 -1.41 -16.66 -1.64
N ASP A 137 -0.55 -17.45 -2.28
CA ASP A 137 0.61 -16.95 -3.02
C ASP A 137 0.21 -16.10 -4.23
N ASN A 138 -0.90 -16.42 -4.92
CA ASN A 138 -1.40 -15.63 -6.05
C ASN A 138 -1.89 -14.26 -5.59
N LEU A 139 -2.56 -14.23 -4.43
CA LEU A 139 -3.05 -12.99 -3.85
C LEU A 139 -1.89 -12.10 -3.38
N LEU A 140 -0.84 -12.69 -2.80
CA LEU A 140 0.38 -11.97 -2.44
C LEU A 140 1.09 -11.41 -3.67
N GLU A 141 1.22 -12.17 -4.75
CA GLU A 141 1.78 -11.69 -6.02
C GLU A 141 1.02 -10.48 -6.56
N MET A 142 -0.31 -10.57 -6.61
CA MET A 142 -1.16 -9.44 -7.04
C MET A 142 -1.03 -8.23 -6.11
N TRP A 143 -0.94 -8.47 -4.79
CA TRP A 143 -0.77 -7.42 -3.80
C TRP A 143 0.55 -6.68 -3.97
N PHE A 144 1.66 -7.40 -4.13
CA PHE A 144 2.96 -6.76 -4.33
C PHE A 144 3.08 -6.10 -5.71
N THR A 145 2.43 -6.63 -6.73
CA THR A 145 2.28 -5.94 -8.03
C THR A 145 1.52 -4.61 -7.87
N PHE A 146 0.47 -4.58 -7.05
CA PHE A 146 -0.24 -3.36 -6.72
C PHE A 146 0.64 -2.37 -5.94
N LEU A 147 1.34 -2.82 -4.91
CA LEU A 147 2.25 -1.98 -4.12
C LEU A 147 3.41 -1.40 -4.96
N ALA A 148 3.91 -2.15 -5.95
CA ALA A 148 4.95 -1.68 -6.86
C ALA A 148 4.53 -0.41 -7.63
N MET A 149 3.23 -0.21 -7.89
CA MET A 149 2.72 1.02 -8.54
C MET A 149 2.94 2.28 -7.70
N PHE A 150 3.13 2.14 -6.39
CA PHE A 150 3.45 3.25 -5.46
C PHE A 150 4.95 3.32 -5.14
N GLN A 151 5.72 2.27 -5.48
CA GLN A 151 7.15 2.21 -5.22
C GLN A 151 7.90 3.17 -6.14
N GLY A 152 8.52 4.19 -5.56
CA GLY A 152 9.27 5.21 -6.30
C GLY A 152 8.39 6.28 -6.95
N MET A 153 7.10 6.39 -6.58
CA MET A 153 6.22 7.44 -7.11
C MET A 153 6.62 8.85 -6.63
N ASN A 154 6.03 9.89 -7.24
CA ASN A 154 6.25 11.30 -6.88
C ASN A 154 7.76 11.64 -6.75
N VAL A 155 8.51 11.37 -7.82
CA VAL A 155 9.97 11.60 -7.87
C VAL A 155 10.25 13.09 -7.72
N ASN A 156 11.12 13.41 -6.76
CA ASN A 156 11.59 14.74 -6.46
C ASN A 156 12.88 14.98 -7.24
N GLN A 157 12.99 16.15 -7.84
CA GLN A 157 14.23 16.61 -8.44
C GLN A 157 14.83 17.71 -7.58
N ARG A 158 16.14 17.65 -7.34
CA ARG A 158 16.84 18.64 -6.54
C ARG A 158 16.92 19.97 -7.30
N GLU A 159 16.22 20.97 -6.78
CA GLU A 159 16.32 22.34 -7.27
C GLU A 159 17.60 23.00 -6.75
N MET A 160 18.43 23.49 -7.69
CA MET A 160 19.74 24.09 -7.38
C MET A 160 19.77 25.61 -7.60
N THR A 161 18.69 26.20 -8.12
CA THR A 161 18.70 27.60 -8.61
C THR A 161 17.56 28.47 -8.08
N GLN A 162 16.38 27.92 -7.80
CA GLN A 162 15.22 28.68 -7.32
C GLN A 162 14.68 28.11 -6.01
N HIS A 163 14.14 28.99 -5.17
CA HIS A 163 13.43 28.58 -3.97
C HIS A 163 12.04 28.07 -4.37
N VAL A 164 11.65 26.91 -3.87
CA VAL A 164 10.31 26.35 -4.08
C VAL A 164 9.37 27.00 -3.06
N GLU A 165 8.55 27.95 -3.50
CA GLU A 165 7.66 28.70 -2.60
C GLU A 165 6.42 27.91 -2.15
N TYR A 166 5.99 26.90 -2.92
CA TYR A 166 4.79 26.10 -2.64
C TYR A 166 5.00 24.63 -3.02
N GLU A 167 4.62 23.72 -2.12
CA GLU A 167 4.55 22.30 -2.44
C GLU A 167 3.30 21.99 -3.28
N PRO A 168 3.42 21.28 -4.42
CA PRO A 168 2.27 20.87 -5.21
C PRO A 168 1.36 19.90 -4.44
N ASN A 169 0.05 19.99 -4.69
CA ASN A 169 -0.96 19.10 -4.09
C ASN A 169 -0.71 17.59 -4.33
N THR A 170 0.19 17.24 -5.25
CA THR A 170 0.62 15.87 -5.52
C THR A 170 1.36 15.24 -4.34
N TYR A 171 2.04 16.01 -3.48
CA TYR A 171 2.69 15.49 -2.26
C TYR A 171 1.67 14.91 -1.28
N TYR A 172 0.60 15.66 -1.00
CA TYR A 172 -0.47 15.18 -0.12
C TYR A 172 -1.12 13.92 -0.68
N ALA A 173 -1.46 13.92 -1.98
CA ALA A 173 -2.06 12.76 -2.63
C ALA A 173 -1.14 11.52 -2.58
N ALA A 174 0.17 11.69 -2.84
CA ALA A 174 1.14 10.60 -2.79
C ALA A 174 1.30 10.05 -1.36
N PHE A 175 1.46 10.93 -0.37
CA PHE A 175 1.63 10.53 1.02
C PHE A 175 0.39 9.83 1.58
N SER A 176 -0.81 10.41 1.38
CA SER A 176 -2.07 9.82 1.81
C SER A 176 -2.27 8.45 1.16
N ALA A 177 -2.03 8.32 -0.15
CA ALA A 177 -2.20 7.05 -0.84
C ALA A 177 -1.25 5.96 -0.35
N GLU A 178 0.03 6.27 -0.12
CA GLU A 178 0.96 5.29 0.44
C GLU A 178 0.59 4.91 1.89
N LEU A 179 0.18 5.87 2.70
CA LEU A 179 -0.21 5.62 4.08
C LEU A 179 -1.45 4.70 4.14
N GLU A 180 -2.48 5.04 3.37
CA GLU A 180 -3.77 4.38 3.42
C GLU A 180 -3.78 3.06 2.66
N ALA A 181 -3.30 3.06 1.41
CA ALA A 181 -3.40 1.92 0.49
C ALA A 181 -2.26 0.91 0.67
N SER A 182 -1.19 1.28 1.38
CA SER A 182 -0.04 0.40 1.63
C SER A 182 0.21 0.17 3.13
N ALA A 183 0.46 1.23 3.90
CA ALA A 183 0.90 1.06 5.29
C ALA A 183 -0.20 0.52 6.23
N TYR A 184 -1.44 0.97 6.09
CA TYR A 184 -2.54 0.45 6.93
C TYR A 184 -2.82 -1.05 6.70
N PRO A 185 -2.93 -1.56 5.45
CA PRO A 185 -3.05 -2.99 5.21
C PRO A 185 -1.86 -3.78 5.77
N MET A 186 -0.64 -3.24 5.66
CA MET A 186 0.57 -3.85 6.22
C MET A 186 0.42 -4.09 7.72
N TRP A 187 0.03 -3.04 8.46
CA TRP A 187 -0.14 -3.12 9.91
C TRP A 187 -1.30 -4.01 10.31
N ALA A 188 -2.40 -4.00 9.54
CA ALA A 188 -3.50 -4.93 9.73
C ALA A 188 -3.02 -6.38 9.65
N LEU A 189 -2.25 -6.75 8.63
CA LEU A 189 -1.67 -8.09 8.48
C LEU A 189 -0.71 -8.44 9.62
N VAL A 190 0.24 -7.56 9.92
CA VAL A 190 1.27 -7.77 10.97
C VAL A 190 0.64 -7.96 12.35
N SER A 191 -0.48 -7.28 12.63
CA SER A 191 -1.18 -7.39 13.92
C SER A 191 -1.63 -8.82 14.27
N HIS A 192 -1.75 -9.69 13.27
CA HIS A 192 -2.16 -11.10 13.46
C HIS A 192 -0.99 -12.07 13.65
N LEU A 193 0.26 -11.61 13.50
CA LEU A 193 1.48 -12.43 13.50
C LEU A 193 2.17 -12.45 14.85
N ILE A 194 1.49 -12.93 15.90
CA ILE A 194 1.90 -12.69 17.29
C ILE A 194 3.07 -13.57 17.75
N ASP A 195 3.15 -14.80 17.25
CA ASP A 195 4.12 -15.81 17.72
C ASP A 195 4.60 -16.74 16.58
N SER A 196 5.47 -17.67 16.96
CA SER A 196 6.10 -18.64 16.05
C SER A 196 5.10 -19.57 15.34
N SER A 197 3.85 -19.70 15.79
CA SER A 197 2.83 -20.50 15.08
C SER A 197 2.44 -19.93 13.72
N SER A 198 2.69 -18.63 13.52
CA SER A 198 2.34 -17.89 12.30
C SER A 198 3.55 -17.62 11.39
N ILE A 199 4.69 -18.26 11.67
CA ILE A 199 5.94 -17.94 10.99
C ILE A 199 5.92 -18.24 9.49
N ASP A 200 5.22 -19.30 9.09
CA ASP A 200 5.11 -19.69 7.68
C ASP A 200 4.41 -18.61 6.85
N LEU A 201 3.45 -17.88 7.46
CA LEU A 201 2.78 -16.74 6.81
C LEU A 201 3.78 -15.60 6.58
N THR A 202 4.56 -15.24 7.60
CA THR A 202 5.58 -14.21 7.49
C THR A 202 6.63 -14.54 6.43
N LYS A 203 7.06 -15.81 6.36
CA LYS A 203 8.00 -16.28 5.32
C LYS A 203 7.42 -16.10 3.92
N ARG A 204 6.15 -16.50 3.69
CA ARG A 204 5.46 -16.30 2.40
C ARG A 204 5.40 -14.84 1.98
N VAL A 205 5.02 -13.96 2.91
CA VAL A 205 4.97 -12.51 2.65
C VAL A 205 6.35 -11.98 2.31
N LEU A 206 7.39 -12.34 3.06
CA LEU A 206 8.76 -11.90 2.81
C LEU A 206 9.32 -12.41 1.49
N THR A 207 9.07 -13.67 1.13
CA THR A 207 9.47 -14.22 -0.15
C THR A 207 8.83 -13.44 -1.30
N SER A 208 7.51 -13.20 -1.23
CA SER A 208 6.79 -12.45 -2.27
C SER A 208 7.25 -10.99 -2.35
N CYS A 209 7.48 -10.35 -1.20
CA CYS A 209 8.01 -8.98 -1.13
C CYS A 209 9.41 -8.87 -1.71
N LEU A 210 10.27 -9.87 -1.46
CA LEU A 210 11.64 -9.91 -1.96
C LEU A 210 11.69 -10.10 -3.48
N ILE A 211 10.78 -10.91 -4.04
CA ILE A 211 10.63 -11.03 -5.50
C ILE A 211 10.27 -9.66 -6.09
N ALA A 212 9.23 -9.02 -5.57
CA ALA A 212 8.80 -7.70 -6.05
C ALA A 212 9.86 -6.61 -5.87
N LEU A 213 10.68 -6.66 -4.81
CA LEU A 213 11.81 -5.75 -4.63
C LEU A 213 12.89 -5.95 -5.69
N GLN A 214 13.23 -7.20 -6.02
CA GLN A 214 14.22 -7.51 -7.06
C GLN A 214 13.71 -7.07 -8.43
N ASP A 215 12.46 -7.43 -8.77
CA ASP A 215 11.82 -7.01 -10.02
C ASP A 215 11.82 -5.48 -10.15
N TRP A 216 11.54 -4.77 -9.05
CA TRP A 216 11.57 -3.32 -9.03
C TRP A 216 12.99 -2.75 -9.20
N LEU A 217 14.00 -3.29 -8.48
CA LEU A 217 15.40 -2.88 -8.62
C LEU A 217 15.89 -3.04 -10.06
N ASP A 218 15.53 -4.15 -10.71
CA ASP A 218 15.81 -4.39 -12.12
C ASP A 218 15.06 -3.38 -13.02
N ALA A 219 13.79 -3.09 -12.72
CA ALA A 219 12.95 -2.16 -13.49
C ALA A 219 13.45 -0.71 -13.50
N ILE A 220 14.07 -0.26 -12.42
CA ILE A 220 14.70 1.07 -12.32
C ILE A 220 16.19 1.03 -12.71
N ASN A 221 16.68 -0.12 -13.18
CA ASN A 221 18.08 -0.35 -13.54
C ASN A 221 19.08 -0.02 -12.40
N PHE A 222 18.71 -0.38 -11.16
CA PHE A 222 19.56 -0.26 -9.97
C PHE A 222 20.35 -1.55 -9.74
N THR A 223 21.36 -1.78 -10.58
CA THR A 223 22.16 -3.02 -10.56
C THR A 223 23.46 -2.91 -9.74
N HIS A 224 23.86 -1.70 -9.36
CA HIS A 224 25.11 -1.44 -8.64
C HIS A 224 24.90 -0.40 -7.53
N SER A 225 25.65 -0.55 -6.42
CA SER A 225 25.57 0.35 -5.26
C SER A 225 25.99 1.79 -5.56
N HIS A 226 26.80 1.99 -6.61
CA HIS A 226 27.25 3.29 -7.07
C HIS A 226 26.49 3.68 -8.34
N MET A 227 25.59 4.65 -8.24
CA MET A 227 25.04 5.33 -9.43
C MET A 227 25.32 6.83 -9.35
N ASN A 228 25.59 7.43 -10.51
CA ASN A 228 25.93 8.86 -10.63
C ASN A 228 24.70 9.79 -10.71
N ASP A 229 23.50 9.27 -10.50
CA ASP A 229 22.30 10.07 -10.28
C ASP A 229 22.25 10.49 -8.79
N SER A 230 22.51 11.76 -8.54
CA SER A 230 22.44 12.35 -7.19
C SER A 230 21.33 13.39 -7.04
N MET A 231 20.50 13.57 -8.06
CA MET A 231 19.58 14.70 -8.13
C MET A 231 18.11 14.28 -8.06
N GLN A 232 17.80 12.98 -8.14
CA GLN A 232 16.45 12.48 -8.02
C GLN A 232 16.27 11.59 -6.79
N VAL A 233 15.16 11.78 -6.08
CA VAL A 233 14.77 10.91 -4.95
C VAL A 233 13.26 10.71 -4.90
N SER A 234 12.83 9.52 -4.51
CA SER A 234 11.45 9.29 -4.07
C SER A 234 11.45 8.88 -2.60
N PHE A 235 10.49 9.40 -1.84
CA PHE A 235 10.28 9.05 -0.44
C PHE A 235 9.28 7.89 -0.27
N HIS A 236 8.68 7.44 -1.37
CA HIS A 236 7.59 6.47 -1.36
C HIS A 236 8.15 5.07 -1.59
N LEU A 237 8.41 4.34 -0.50
CA LEU A 237 9.12 3.04 -0.51
C LEU A 237 8.30 1.92 0.15
N PRO A 238 7.04 1.68 -0.28
CA PRO A 238 6.16 0.68 0.32
C PRO A 238 6.78 -0.73 0.33
N LEU A 239 7.46 -1.16 -0.73
CA LEU A 239 8.07 -2.50 -0.77
C LEU A 239 9.19 -2.65 0.28
N HIS A 240 10.01 -1.61 0.44
CA HIS A 240 11.07 -1.62 1.46
C HIS A 240 10.47 -1.63 2.87
N ARG A 241 9.39 -0.86 3.10
CA ARG A 241 8.68 -0.82 4.37
C ARG A 241 8.05 -2.18 4.70
N TYR A 242 7.42 -2.84 3.75
CA TYR A 242 6.89 -4.20 3.95
C TYR A 242 8.01 -5.16 4.33
N PHE A 243 9.11 -5.16 3.58
CA PHE A 243 10.24 -6.06 3.85
C PHE A 243 10.85 -5.81 5.24
N SER A 244 11.08 -4.54 5.62
CA SER A 244 11.66 -4.20 6.92
C SER A 244 10.75 -4.57 8.08
N VAL A 245 9.45 -4.28 7.97
CA VAL A 245 8.47 -4.54 9.04
C VAL A 245 8.26 -6.03 9.25
N PHE A 246 8.04 -6.80 8.18
CA PHE A 246 7.85 -8.26 8.30
C PHE A 246 9.14 -8.96 8.75
N MET A 247 10.31 -8.49 8.35
CA MET A 247 11.59 -9.01 8.85
C MET A 247 11.76 -8.73 10.35
N CYS A 248 11.44 -7.51 10.78
CA CYS A 248 11.44 -7.13 12.19
C CYS A 248 10.46 -7.99 13.00
N GLN A 249 9.27 -8.26 12.46
CA GLN A 249 8.26 -9.13 13.08
C GLN A 249 8.78 -10.56 13.25
N ALA A 250 9.36 -11.13 12.20
CA ALA A 250 9.92 -12.47 12.22
C ALA A 250 10.98 -12.66 13.31
N ILE A 251 11.88 -11.68 13.45
CA ILE A 251 13.00 -11.73 14.39
C ILE A 251 12.53 -11.46 15.82
N LYS A 252 11.79 -10.37 16.05
CA LYS A 252 11.46 -9.93 17.41
C LYS A 252 10.36 -10.74 18.06
N HIS A 253 9.41 -11.25 17.28
CA HIS A 253 8.19 -11.85 17.82
C HIS A 253 8.00 -13.32 17.45
N GLN A 254 8.64 -13.80 16.38
CA GLN A 254 8.44 -15.17 15.88
C GLN A 254 9.70 -16.06 16.00
N GLY A 255 10.80 -15.52 16.52
CA GLY A 255 11.98 -16.29 16.91
C GLY A 255 12.93 -16.67 15.78
N LEU A 256 12.82 -16.04 14.60
CA LEU A 256 13.78 -16.25 13.51
C LEU A 256 15.11 -15.57 13.79
N SER A 257 16.19 -16.25 13.42
CA SER A 257 17.49 -15.59 13.35
C SER A 257 17.60 -14.75 12.07
N LEU A 258 18.43 -13.71 12.12
CA LEU A 258 18.70 -12.87 10.95
C LEU A 258 19.26 -13.67 9.77
N GLN A 259 20.08 -14.69 10.02
CA GLN A 259 20.70 -15.50 8.96
C GLN A 259 19.67 -16.30 8.15
N GLU A 260 18.53 -16.66 8.74
CA GLU A 260 17.48 -17.43 8.08
C GLU A 260 16.62 -16.60 7.12
N ILE A 261 16.71 -15.27 7.18
CA ILE A 261 15.77 -14.37 6.52
C ILE A 261 16.45 -13.38 5.57
N LEU A 262 17.77 -13.22 5.68
CA LEU A 262 18.52 -12.32 4.82
C LEU A 262 18.54 -12.84 3.38
N PRO A 263 18.30 -11.96 2.39
CA PRO A 263 18.51 -12.30 0.99
C PRO A 263 20.01 -12.47 0.68
N PRO A 264 20.36 -12.99 -0.51
CA PRO A 264 21.73 -13.02 -1.02
C PRO A 264 22.42 -11.65 -0.86
N ARG A 265 23.73 -11.67 -0.58
CA ARG A 265 24.49 -10.47 -0.16
C ARG A 265 24.45 -9.33 -1.19
N ASP A 266 24.52 -9.68 -2.47
CA ASP A 266 24.40 -8.78 -3.60
C ASP A 266 23.03 -8.08 -3.62
N VAL A 267 21.94 -8.85 -3.53
CA VAL A 267 20.57 -8.32 -3.45
C VAL A 267 20.36 -7.47 -2.19
N LEU A 268 20.83 -7.95 -1.04
CA LEU A 268 20.76 -7.22 0.23
C LEU A 268 21.45 -5.86 0.14
N THR A 269 22.62 -5.82 -0.51
CA THR A 269 23.38 -4.58 -0.69
C THR A 269 22.56 -3.58 -1.49
N LEU A 270 21.89 -4.01 -2.56
CA LEU A 270 21.05 -3.12 -3.38
C LEU A 270 19.84 -2.61 -2.58
N ILE A 271 19.12 -3.48 -1.89
CA ILE A 271 17.97 -3.13 -1.04
C ILE A 271 18.37 -2.12 0.05
N MET A 272 19.54 -2.27 0.65
CA MET A 272 20.03 -1.34 1.69
C MET A 272 20.52 -0.01 1.11
N MET A 273 21.22 -0.05 -0.02
CA MET A 273 21.82 1.15 -0.61
C MET A 273 20.77 2.13 -1.13
N HIS A 274 19.62 1.65 -1.60
CA HIS A 274 18.59 2.52 -2.15
C HIS A 274 18.01 3.51 -1.10
N PRO A 275 17.48 3.09 0.07
CA PRO A 275 17.07 4.02 1.13
C PRO A 275 18.21 4.86 1.70
N LEU A 276 19.43 4.32 1.82
CA LEU A 276 20.59 5.08 2.31
C LEU A 276 20.91 6.27 1.39
N ARG A 277 20.77 6.12 0.07
CA ARG A 277 20.95 7.23 -0.87
C ARG A 277 19.91 8.33 -0.64
N VAL A 278 18.65 7.97 -0.37
CA VAL A 278 17.61 8.94 -0.03
C VAL A 278 18.00 9.72 1.23
N GLN A 279 18.51 9.05 2.28
CA GLN A 279 18.98 9.70 3.50
C GLN A 279 20.17 10.65 3.27
N ILE A 280 21.15 10.24 2.45
CA ILE A 280 22.31 11.08 2.13
C ILE A 280 21.88 12.32 1.34
N SER A 281 20.96 12.18 0.38
CA SER A 281 20.39 13.30 -0.36
C SER A 281 19.67 14.31 0.54
N LEU A 282 19.21 13.90 1.72
CA LEU A 282 18.65 14.78 2.76
C LEU A 282 19.72 15.48 3.61
N THR A 283 20.97 15.00 3.64
CA THR A 283 22.02 15.49 4.56
C THR A 283 22.62 16.88 4.21
N PRO A 284 22.72 17.31 2.93
CA PRO A 284 23.04 18.71 2.62
C PRO A 284 21.87 19.67 2.89
N LEU A 285 20.66 19.15 3.13
CA LEU A 285 19.58 19.94 3.68
C LEU A 285 19.93 20.12 5.17
N GLY A 286 20.30 21.34 5.58
CA GLY A 286 20.42 21.71 6.98
C GLY A 286 19.07 21.71 7.69
N VAL A 287 18.35 20.58 7.63
CA VAL A 287 16.99 20.46 8.16
C VAL A 287 17.04 19.72 9.48
N SER A 288 17.76 20.32 10.41
CA SER A 288 17.46 20.20 11.83
C SER A 288 16.47 21.26 12.31
N ASP A 289 16.22 22.34 11.55
CA ASP A 289 15.39 23.46 12.03
C ASP A 289 14.24 23.93 11.10
N GLU A 290 14.13 23.47 9.85
CA GLU A 290 13.05 23.91 8.93
C GLU A 290 11.91 22.89 8.69
N PHE A 291 12.06 21.62 9.09
CA PHE A 291 10.92 20.66 9.16
C PHE A 291 10.17 20.74 10.51
N MET A 292 10.55 21.67 11.39
CA MET A 292 9.93 21.79 12.70
C MET A 292 9.97 23.23 13.16
N GLN A 293 8.84 23.96 13.07
CA GLN A 293 8.34 24.98 14.04
C GLN A 293 6.95 25.50 13.58
N PRO A 294 6.13 26.15 14.43
CA PRO A 294 5.54 25.64 15.67
C PRO A 294 4.02 25.88 15.67
N GLY A 295 3.20 24.85 15.84
CA GLY A 295 1.77 25.08 16.12
C GLY A 295 0.79 24.05 15.62
N GLN A 296 0.94 22.80 16.05
CA GLN A 296 -0.16 21.95 16.52
C GLN A 296 0.46 20.62 16.96
N SER A 297 0.02 20.14 18.13
CA SER A 297 0.65 19.04 18.85
C SER A 297 0.67 17.72 18.05
N MET A 298 1.81 17.38 17.45
CA MET A 298 2.17 16.00 17.12
C MET A 298 3.45 15.60 17.88
N ARG A 299 3.43 15.73 19.21
CA ARG A 299 4.52 15.24 20.08
C ARG A 299 4.48 13.72 20.32
N ASP A 300 3.44 13.01 19.86
CA ASP A 300 3.24 11.58 20.17
C ASP A 300 3.40 10.59 19.01
N ARG A 301 4.02 10.96 17.89
CA ARG A 301 4.33 10.00 16.80
C ARG A 301 5.81 9.91 16.45
N ARG A 302 6.66 9.79 17.48
CA ARG A 302 8.01 9.23 17.30
C ARG A 302 7.96 7.72 17.42
N CYS A 303 7.60 7.05 16.34
CA CYS A 303 8.10 5.71 15.99
C CYS A 303 7.65 5.37 14.57
N GLY A 304 8.58 5.04 13.68
CA GLY A 304 8.26 4.40 12.39
C GLY A 304 8.67 5.14 11.12
N ILE A 305 9.67 6.01 11.15
CA ILE A 305 10.40 6.36 9.92
C ILE A 305 11.61 5.42 9.85
N LEU A 306 11.43 4.37 9.03
CA LEU A 306 12.30 3.20 8.73
C LEU A 306 12.08 1.96 9.58
#